data_AF-R5PRY8-F1
#
_entry.id   AF-R5PRY8-F1
#
_cell.length_a   1.000
_cell.length_b   1.000
_cell.length_c   1.000
_cell.angle_alpha   90.00
_cell.angle_beta   90.00
_cell.angle_gamma   90.00
#
_symmetry.space_group_name_H-M   'P 1'
#
loop_
_entity.id
_entity.type
_entity.pdbx_description
1 polymer ?
#
loop_
_entity_poly.entity_id
_entity_poly.type
_entity_poly.pdbx_seq_one_letter_code
_entity_poly.pdbx_strand_id
1 'polypeptide(L)'
;MKLSENVEVVVGNRLEKIAEQNGYHEAIKYFSGITNKEKELTIAWLGKGYIYLNEVKTFFSDLYDYMQAQPLLTPKCSWVSPYIDAYKKAKLSNIYTDEVKEVVSNHNADSVKFDTWYQSLKTTSTLLAGRKDIEVYYWIDGLGVEWIPYIQSILERHLQDNVYLNETMVARALLPTTTEANKKDLQRLSETDIQTMKIGDLDTLAHQSTNRYPDTIISEMRIVKEAIENVVSTYAGKKIAIVSDHGLTYLSQLQDGLNLAGFESDHHGRLAICKTGKVTTDKNYLVLDNGNTVCALNHKSLCNKVPRDQGIHGGCTPEEVLVPIFVISNSPNNSHWSVIVLTPEVSATDPKVRLKIKGLATSDTPYIIYRDKSYSLNKIGEEEFMSVPLDMDESEDEISVCVGSKEIDKCTIHWQVGATEEDLFDF
;
A
#
# COMPACT_ATOMS: atom_id res chain seq x y z
N MET A 1 13.67 -25.29 7.15
CA MET A 1 14.40 -26.54 6.82
C MET A 1 14.24 -26.75 5.32
N LYS A 2 15.32 -26.87 4.54
CA LYS A 2 15.22 -27.10 3.09
C LYS A 2 15.38 -28.60 2.84
N LEU A 3 14.32 -29.26 2.37
CA LEU A 3 14.40 -30.68 1.99
C LEU A 3 15.21 -30.81 0.69
N SER A 4 15.69 -32.01 0.39
CA SER A 4 16.29 -32.24 -0.93
C SER A 4 15.23 -32.15 -2.02
N GLU A 5 15.64 -31.69 -3.20
CA GLU A 5 14.74 -31.52 -4.36
C GLU A 5 13.97 -32.82 -4.69
N ASN A 6 14.66 -33.97 -4.61
CA ASN A 6 14.04 -35.28 -4.81
C ASN A 6 12.90 -35.56 -3.81
N VAL A 7 13.04 -35.14 -2.56
CA VAL A 7 11.99 -35.33 -1.55
C VAL A 7 10.82 -34.40 -1.83
N GLU A 8 11.06 -33.14 -2.19
CA GLU A 8 9.99 -32.20 -2.54
C GLU A 8 9.17 -32.67 -3.74
N VAL A 9 9.82 -33.20 -4.78
CA VAL A 9 9.13 -33.78 -5.95
C VAL A 9 8.24 -34.96 -5.55
N VAL A 10 8.73 -35.87 -4.69
CA VAL A 10 7.94 -37.01 -4.22
C VAL A 10 6.74 -36.57 -3.38
N VAL A 11 6.91 -35.55 -2.53
CA VAL A 11 5.81 -34.97 -1.74
C VAL A 11 4.77 -34.35 -2.66
N GLY A 12 5.19 -33.52 -3.63
CA GLY A 12 4.30 -32.89 -4.60
C GLY A 12 3.45 -33.89 -5.37
N ASN A 13 4.09 -34.90 -5.98
CA ASN A 13 3.40 -35.92 -6.76
C ASN A 13 2.37 -36.71 -5.94
N ARG A 14 2.63 -36.92 -4.64
CA ARG A 14 1.69 -37.58 -3.73
C ARG A 14 0.50 -36.68 -3.41
N LEU A 15 0.73 -35.40 -3.14
CA LEU A 15 -0.33 -34.44 -2.85
C LEU A 15 -1.23 -34.22 -4.06
N GLU A 16 -0.66 -34.13 -5.26
CA GLU A 16 -1.43 -34.05 -6.51
C GLU A 16 -2.28 -35.31 -6.73
N LYS A 17 -1.72 -36.50 -6.50
CA LYS A 17 -2.47 -37.75 -6.59
C LYS A 17 -3.64 -37.81 -5.59
N ILE A 18 -3.45 -37.33 -4.37
CA ILE A 18 -4.54 -37.22 -3.39
C ILE A 18 -5.61 -36.23 -3.89
N ALA A 19 -5.20 -35.09 -4.45
CA ALA A 19 -6.15 -34.12 -5.01
C ALA A 19 -6.97 -34.71 -6.16
N GLU A 20 -6.36 -35.51 -7.05
CA GLU A 20 -7.05 -36.21 -8.14
C GLU A 20 -8.03 -37.28 -7.64
N GLN A 21 -7.68 -38.00 -6.57
CA GLN A 21 -8.47 -39.12 -6.06
C GLN A 21 -9.57 -38.71 -5.07
N ASN A 22 -9.30 -37.68 -4.26
CA ASN A 22 -10.11 -37.31 -3.09
C ASN A 22 -10.55 -35.84 -3.10
N GLY A 23 -10.05 -35.03 -4.03
CA GLY A 23 -10.34 -33.60 -4.15
C GLY A 23 -9.31 -32.70 -3.45
N TYR A 24 -9.21 -31.47 -3.93
CA TYR A 24 -8.22 -30.48 -3.47
C TYR A 24 -8.36 -30.12 -1.98
N HIS A 25 -9.60 -29.96 -1.49
CA HIS A 25 -9.87 -29.68 -0.07
C HIS A 25 -9.43 -30.83 0.86
N GLU A 26 -9.44 -32.07 0.39
CA GLU A 26 -8.92 -33.21 1.16
C GLU A 26 -7.39 -33.23 1.12
N ALA A 27 -6.79 -32.94 -0.04
CA ALA A 27 -5.34 -32.92 -0.21
C ALA A 27 -4.65 -31.89 0.70
N ILE A 28 -5.23 -30.69 0.85
CA ILE A 28 -4.63 -29.64 1.69
C ILE A 28 -4.60 -29.97 3.18
N LYS A 29 -5.38 -30.96 3.66
CA LYS A 29 -5.30 -31.42 5.06
C LYS A 29 -3.96 -32.10 5.38
N TYR A 30 -3.23 -32.53 4.36
CA TYR A 30 -1.92 -33.16 4.48
C TYR A 30 -0.76 -32.15 4.37
N PHE A 31 -1.05 -30.86 4.14
CA PHE A 31 -0.02 -29.85 3.97
C PHE A 31 0.54 -29.46 5.34
N SER A 32 1.85 -29.61 5.47
CA SER A 32 2.60 -29.17 6.66
C SER A 32 3.00 -27.69 6.60
N GLY A 33 3.03 -27.10 5.40
CA GLY A 33 3.50 -25.73 5.16
C GLY A 33 5.03 -25.59 5.15
N ILE A 34 5.77 -26.70 5.27
CA ILE A 34 7.23 -26.69 5.44
C ILE A 34 7.95 -26.62 4.09
N THR A 35 7.42 -27.28 3.07
CA THR A 35 8.11 -27.45 1.78
C THR A 35 7.74 -26.36 0.77
N ASN A 36 8.65 -26.04 -0.15
CA ASN A 36 8.32 -25.11 -1.23
C ASN A 36 7.28 -25.72 -2.16
N LYS A 37 7.37 -27.02 -2.45
CA LYS A 37 6.36 -27.70 -3.28
C LYS A 37 4.93 -27.60 -2.75
N GLU A 38 4.71 -27.73 -1.43
CA GLU A 38 3.38 -27.47 -0.84
C GLU A 38 2.91 -26.05 -1.13
N LYS A 39 3.77 -25.05 -0.89
CA LYS A 39 3.47 -23.63 -1.14
C LYS A 39 3.17 -23.34 -2.62
N GLU A 40 3.93 -23.94 -3.53
CA GLU A 40 3.71 -23.85 -4.98
C GLU A 40 2.32 -24.39 -5.37
N LEU A 41 1.98 -25.59 -4.87
CA LEU A 41 0.66 -26.20 -5.10
C LEU A 41 -0.45 -25.33 -4.52
N THR A 42 -0.26 -24.78 -3.32
CA THR A 42 -1.21 -23.86 -2.69
C THR A 42 -1.48 -22.64 -3.56
N ILE A 43 -0.44 -21.97 -4.05
CA ILE A 43 -0.56 -20.82 -4.95
C ILE A 43 -1.35 -21.21 -6.21
N ALA A 44 -0.94 -22.31 -6.85
CA ALA A 44 -1.58 -22.76 -8.09
C ALA A 44 -3.05 -23.16 -7.90
N TRP A 45 -3.38 -23.85 -6.80
CA TRP A 45 -4.75 -24.31 -6.52
C TRP A 45 -5.64 -23.16 -6.09
N LEU A 46 -5.13 -22.22 -5.29
CA LEU A 46 -5.86 -21.02 -4.90
C LEU A 46 -6.11 -20.12 -6.11
N GLY A 47 -5.10 -19.91 -6.97
CA GLY A 47 -5.22 -19.15 -8.20
C GLY A 47 -6.23 -19.74 -9.20
N LYS A 48 -6.39 -21.06 -9.22
CA LYS A 48 -7.40 -21.76 -10.05
C LYS A 48 -8.79 -21.86 -9.40
N GLY A 49 -8.94 -21.40 -8.16
CA GLY A 49 -10.20 -21.51 -7.41
C GLY A 49 -10.55 -22.93 -6.95
N TYR A 50 -9.55 -23.83 -6.83
CA TYR A 50 -9.75 -25.20 -6.34
C TYR A 50 -9.80 -25.29 -4.81
N ILE A 51 -9.29 -24.27 -4.11
CA ILE A 51 -9.32 -24.13 -2.66
C ILE A 51 -9.66 -22.67 -2.30
N TYR A 52 -10.06 -22.44 -1.06
CA TYR A 52 -10.42 -21.12 -0.54
C TYR A 52 -9.30 -20.49 0.29
N LEU A 53 -9.26 -19.16 0.30
CA LEU A 53 -8.25 -18.39 1.01
C LEU A 53 -8.23 -18.68 2.52
N ASN A 54 -9.38 -18.89 3.16
CA ASN A 54 -9.44 -19.19 4.59
C ASN A 54 -8.81 -20.55 4.95
N GLU A 55 -8.73 -21.49 4.01
CA GLU A 55 -8.17 -22.83 4.24
C GLU A 55 -6.63 -22.82 4.32
N VAL A 56 -5.98 -21.80 3.76
CA VAL A 56 -4.50 -21.71 3.73
C VAL A 56 -3.89 -21.03 4.95
N LYS A 57 -4.69 -20.34 5.78
CA LYS A 57 -4.21 -19.54 6.92
C LYS A 57 -3.30 -20.30 7.88
N THR A 58 -3.60 -21.57 8.14
CA THR A 58 -2.92 -22.36 9.20
C THR A 58 -1.54 -22.86 8.79
N PHE A 59 -1.30 -23.09 7.49
CA PHE A 59 -0.05 -23.67 7.00
C PHE A 59 0.72 -22.76 6.03
N PHE A 60 0.07 -21.74 5.47
CA PHE A 60 0.71 -20.74 4.62
C PHE A 60 0.17 -19.34 4.92
N SER A 61 0.35 -18.89 6.17
CA SER A 61 -0.11 -17.58 6.65
C SER A 61 0.42 -16.40 5.82
N ASP A 62 1.67 -16.47 5.35
CA ASP A 62 2.27 -15.40 4.54
C ASP A 62 1.44 -15.15 3.24
N LEU A 63 0.98 -16.21 2.57
CA LEU A 63 0.08 -16.10 1.41
C LEU A 63 -1.32 -15.62 1.82
N TYR A 64 -1.83 -16.09 2.96
CA TYR A 64 -3.12 -15.64 3.49
C TYR A 64 -3.14 -14.13 3.72
N ASP A 65 -2.08 -13.60 4.35
CA ASP A 65 -1.93 -12.19 4.68
C ASP A 65 -1.78 -11.34 3.42
N TYR A 66 -0.95 -11.76 2.46
CA TYR A 66 -0.80 -11.09 1.16
C TYR A 66 -2.12 -10.95 0.40
N MET A 67 -2.96 -11.99 0.44
CA MET A 67 -4.24 -12.00 -0.28
C MET A 67 -5.38 -11.28 0.46
N GLN A 68 -5.17 -10.73 1.66
CA GLN A 68 -6.20 -9.93 2.33
C GLN A 68 -6.56 -8.70 1.50
N ALA A 69 -7.85 -8.37 1.47
CA ALA A 69 -8.32 -7.12 0.90
C ALA A 69 -7.93 -5.97 1.83
N GLN A 70 -7.43 -4.86 1.28
CA GLN A 70 -7.08 -3.68 2.04
C GLN A 70 -7.62 -2.42 1.35
N PRO A 71 -8.45 -1.61 2.04
CA PRO A 71 -8.82 -0.29 1.54
C PRO A 71 -7.58 0.60 1.39
N LEU A 72 -7.27 0.97 0.15
CA LEU A 72 -6.25 1.96 -0.18
C LEU A 72 -6.88 3.34 -0.04
N LEU A 73 -6.31 4.19 0.82
CA LEU A 73 -6.81 5.53 1.12
C LEU A 73 -6.51 6.50 -0.05
N THR A 74 -7.19 6.29 -1.17
CA THR A 74 -7.10 7.10 -2.40
C THR A 74 -8.48 7.65 -2.76
N PRO A 75 -8.99 8.71 -2.09
CA PRO A 75 -10.37 9.15 -2.21
C PRO A 75 -10.82 9.52 -3.64
N LYS A 76 -9.89 10.03 -4.47
CA LYS A 76 -10.13 10.36 -5.88
C LYS A 76 -10.01 9.16 -6.83
N CYS A 77 -9.59 8.01 -6.32
CA CYS A 77 -9.33 6.79 -7.08
C CYS A 77 -9.89 5.57 -6.33
N SER A 78 -11.18 5.57 -6.00
CA SER A 78 -11.83 4.47 -5.27
C SER A 78 -11.74 3.11 -5.98
N TRP A 79 -11.55 3.12 -7.31
CA TRP A 79 -11.33 1.93 -8.13
C TRP A 79 -10.01 1.22 -7.87
N VAL A 80 -9.02 1.88 -7.24
CA VAL A 80 -7.67 1.34 -7.03
C VAL A 80 -7.68 0.14 -6.08
N SER A 81 -8.44 0.19 -4.99
CA SER A 81 -8.52 -0.93 -4.04
C SER A 81 -9.03 -2.23 -4.70
N PRO A 82 -10.23 -2.25 -5.34
CA PRO A 82 -10.71 -3.45 -6.01
C PRO A 82 -9.83 -3.87 -7.19
N TYR A 83 -9.15 -2.92 -7.86
CA TYR A 83 -8.18 -3.23 -8.90
C TYR A 83 -6.97 -4.02 -8.37
N ILE A 84 -6.36 -3.58 -7.27
CA ILE A 84 -5.20 -4.26 -6.69
C ILE A 84 -5.58 -5.66 -6.20
N ASP A 85 -6.77 -5.84 -5.65
CA ASP A 85 -7.28 -7.18 -5.32
C ASP A 85 -7.46 -8.07 -6.57
N ALA A 86 -7.95 -7.49 -7.68
CA ALA A 86 -8.03 -8.20 -8.96
C ALA A 86 -6.63 -8.53 -9.53
N TYR A 87 -5.67 -7.60 -9.43
CA TYR A 87 -4.28 -7.79 -9.83
C TYR A 87 -3.63 -8.94 -9.05
N LYS A 88 -3.79 -8.99 -7.72
CA LYS A 88 -3.25 -10.08 -6.90
C LYS A 88 -3.81 -11.44 -7.32
N LYS A 89 -5.12 -11.52 -7.61
CA LYS A 89 -5.76 -12.75 -8.13
C LYS A 89 -5.24 -13.14 -9.52
N ALA A 90 -5.06 -12.16 -10.41
CA ALA A 90 -4.51 -12.37 -11.75
C ALA A 90 -3.05 -12.85 -11.69
N LYS A 91 -2.21 -12.24 -10.83
CA LYS A 91 -0.83 -12.66 -10.56
C LYS A 91 -0.78 -14.07 -9.99
N LEU A 92 -1.62 -14.37 -8.99
CA LEU A 92 -1.65 -15.69 -8.34
C LEU A 92 -2.16 -16.79 -9.28
N SER A 93 -3.11 -16.50 -10.16
CA SER A 93 -3.61 -17.45 -11.16
C SER A 93 -2.70 -17.57 -12.39
N ASN A 94 -1.77 -16.63 -12.57
CA ASN A 94 -0.95 -16.45 -13.77
C ASN A 94 -1.81 -16.31 -15.04
N ILE A 95 -2.91 -15.55 -14.93
CA ILE A 95 -3.89 -15.31 -15.99
C ILE A 95 -4.15 -13.81 -16.09
N TYR A 96 -4.22 -13.31 -17.33
CA TYR A 96 -4.69 -11.95 -17.58
C TYR A 96 -6.22 -11.93 -17.57
N THR A 97 -6.81 -11.58 -16.44
CA THR A 97 -8.27 -11.67 -16.25
C THR A 97 -9.02 -10.51 -16.90
N ASP A 98 -10.31 -10.71 -17.16
CA ASP A 98 -11.16 -9.69 -17.76
C ASP A 98 -11.37 -8.49 -16.83
N GLU A 99 -11.40 -8.69 -15.51
CA GLU A 99 -11.52 -7.61 -14.53
C GLU A 99 -10.33 -6.66 -14.58
N VAL A 100 -9.10 -7.19 -14.63
CA VAL A 100 -7.89 -6.36 -14.79
C VAL A 100 -7.94 -5.61 -16.11
N LYS A 101 -8.29 -6.32 -17.19
CA LYS A 101 -8.37 -5.75 -18.54
C LYS A 101 -9.38 -4.61 -18.61
N GLU A 102 -10.55 -4.77 -18.02
CA GLU A 102 -11.62 -3.76 -18.00
C GLU A 102 -11.15 -2.49 -17.29
N VAL A 103 -10.61 -2.60 -16.07
CA VAL A 103 -10.14 -1.44 -15.30
C VAL A 103 -9.03 -0.69 -16.05
N VAL A 104 -8.03 -1.40 -16.59
CA VAL A 104 -6.95 -0.77 -17.35
C VAL A 104 -7.47 -0.11 -18.62
N SER A 105 -8.44 -0.73 -19.31
CA SER A 105 -9.04 -0.13 -20.50
C SER A 105 -9.86 1.13 -20.22
N ASN A 106 -10.31 1.32 -18.97
CA ASN A 106 -11.06 2.50 -18.54
C ASN A 106 -10.15 3.62 -18.03
N HIS A 107 -9.17 3.28 -17.18
CA HIS A 107 -8.32 4.25 -16.49
C HIS A 107 -7.02 4.57 -17.22
N ASN A 108 -6.55 3.68 -18.09
CA ASN A 108 -5.38 3.87 -18.94
C ASN A 108 -5.75 3.72 -20.43
N ALA A 109 -6.97 4.12 -20.80
CA ALA A 109 -7.48 4.05 -22.18
C ALA A 109 -6.64 4.88 -23.15
N ASP A 110 -6.11 6.00 -22.67
CA ASP A 110 -5.27 6.96 -23.35
C ASP A 110 -4.50 7.80 -22.31
N SER A 111 -3.65 8.72 -22.78
CA SER A 111 -2.85 9.60 -21.93
C SER A 111 -3.68 10.51 -21.03
N VAL A 112 -4.88 10.94 -21.46
CA VAL A 112 -5.73 11.86 -20.69
C VAL A 112 -6.38 11.13 -19.52
N LYS A 113 -6.92 9.93 -19.75
CA LYS A 113 -7.48 9.07 -18.71
C LYS A 113 -6.44 8.71 -17.67
N PHE A 114 -5.24 8.33 -18.12
CA PHE A 114 -4.13 8.03 -17.24
C PHE A 114 -3.71 9.26 -16.42
N ASP A 115 -3.45 10.40 -17.06
CA ASP A 115 -3.00 11.62 -16.40
C ASP A 115 -4.01 12.12 -15.36
N THR A 116 -5.31 11.93 -15.61
CA THR A 116 -6.39 12.33 -14.67
C THR A 116 -6.22 11.69 -13.28
N TRP A 117 -5.97 10.39 -13.20
CA TRP A 117 -5.79 9.73 -11.90
C TRP A 117 -4.35 9.85 -11.41
N TYR A 118 -3.37 9.81 -12.31
CA TYR A 118 -1.96 9.99 -11.97
C TYR A 118 -1.72 11.33 -11.26
N GLN A 119 -2.17 12.45 -11.83
CA GLN A 119 -1.99 13.78 -11.22
C GLN A 119 -2.86 14.00 -9.98
N SER A 120 -3.86 13.16 -9.73
CA SER A 120 -4.66 13.23 -8.51
C SER A 120 -3.90 12.73 -7.27
N LEU A 121 -2.81 12.00 -7.48
CA LEU A 121 -1.95 11.41 -6.45
C LEU A 121 -0.63 12.20 -6.34
N LYS A 122 -0.06 12.19 -5.14
CA LYS A 122 1.20 12.86 -4.81
C LYS A 122 2.36 11.87 -4.87
N THR A 123 3.56 12.37 -5.19
CA THR A 123 4.79 11.57 -5.06
C THR A 123 5.15 11.34 -3.61
N THR A 124 6.02 10.35 -3.34
CA THR A 124 6.54 10.06 -2.00
C THR A 124 7.19 11.29 -1.38
N SER A 125 8.07 11.98 -2.14
CA SER A 125 8.70 13.22 -1.67
C SER A 125 7.71 14.32 -1.30
N THR A 126 6.60 14.42 -2.05
CA THR A 126 5.57 15.44 -1.80
C THR A 126 4.71 15.10 -0.58
N LEU A 127 4.37 13.82 -0.37
CA LEU A 127 3.59 13.39 0.79
C LEU A 127 4.36 13.54 2.09
N LEU A 128 5.67 13.27 2.07
CA LEU A 128 6.53 13.35 3.25
C LEU A 128 7.25 14.70 3.36
N ALA A 129 6.96 15.65 2.47
CA ALA A 129 7.53 16.99 2.53
C ALA A 129 7.24 17.64 3.89
N GLY A 130 8.30 18.04 4.59
CA GLY A 130 8.20 18.71 5.89
C GLY A 130 8.04 17.78 7.10
N ARG A 131 8.04 16.45 6.91
CA ARG A 131 8.05 15.45 8.00
C ARG A 131 9.40 15.36 8.70
N LYS A 132 9.70 16.38 9.52
CA LYS A 132 10.92 16.45 10.34
C LYS A 132 10.92 15.47 11.52
N ASP A 133 9.77 14.87 11.80
CA ASP A 133 9.61 13.83 12.81
C ASP A 133 10.13 12.47 12.34
N ILE A 134 10.28 12.24 11.04
CA ILE A 134 10.87 11.00 10.50
C ILE A 134 12.39 11.12 10.53
N GLU A 135 13.03 10.21 11.26
CA GLU A 135 14.47 10.23 11.51
C GLU A 135 15.26 9.37 10.51
N VAL A 136 14.64 8.32 9.96
CA VAL A 136 15.28 7.39 9.03
C VAL A 136 14.31 7.02 7.92
N TYR A 137 14.83 6.98 6.70
CA TYR A 137 14.12 6.49 5.53
C TYR A 137 14.79 5.23 5.05
N TYR A 138 14.02 4.16 4.86
CA TYR A 138 14.43 2.96 4.14
C TYR A 138 13.58 2.79 2.89
N TRP A 139 14.12 2.13 1.87
CA TRP A 139 13.35 1.81 0.68
C TRP A 139 13.57 0.38 0.19
N ILE A 140 12.53 -0.16 -0.43
CA ILE A 140 12.53 -1.47 -1.08
C ILE A 140 12.35 -1.22 -2.58
N ASP A 141 13.27 -1.75 -3.38
CA ASP A 141 13.26 -1.61 -4.84
C ASP A 141 12.21 -2.55 -5.45
N GLY A 142 11.28 -1.99 -6.24
CA GLY A 142 10.21 -2.74 -6.91
C GLY A 142 9.00 -3.11 -6.04
N LEU A 143 8.76 -2.41 -4.93
CA LEU A 143 7.63 -2.67 -4.03
C LEU A 143 6.37 -1.86 -4.41
N GLY A 144 5.31 -2.53 -4.89
CA GLY A 144 4.01 -1.91 -5.12
C GLY A 144 3.03 -1.99 -3.93
N VAL A 145 1.88 -1.33 -4.07
CA VAL A 145 0.82 -1.27 -3.02
C VAL A 145 0.14 -2.62 -2.71
N GLU A 146 0.27 -3.62 -3.58
CA GLU A 146 -0.24 -4.97 -3.36
C GLU A 146 0.34 -5.64 -2.12
N TRP A 147 1.53 -5.22 -1.68
CA TRP A 147 2.23 -5.75 -0.51
C TRP A 147 1.75 -5.18 0.83
N ILE A 148 0.92 -4.13 0.82
CA ILE A 148 0.45 -3.47 2.04
C ILE A 148 -0.12 -4.44 3.08
N PRO A 149 -1.08 -5.33 2.75
CA PRO A 149 -1.69 -6.20 3.76
C PRO A 149 -0.67 -7.15 4.40
N TYR A 150 0.29 -7.64 3.60
CA TYR A 150 1.33 -8.54 4.10
C TYR A 150 2.31 -7.83 5.04
N ILE A 151 2.77 -6.64 4.65
CA ILE A 151 3.67 -5.83 5.49
C ILE A 151 2.98 -5.41 6.80
N GLN A 152 1.69 -5.06 6.74
CA GLN A 152 0.89 -4.76 7.93
C GLN A 152 0.84 -5.95 8.89
N SER A 153 0.54 -7.16 8.39
CA SER A 153 0.59 -8.38 9.21
C SER A 153 1.98 -8.67 9.80
N ILE A 154 3.05 -8.42 9.05
CA ILE A 154 4.43 -8.55 9.59
C ILE A 154 4.62 -7.58 10.76
N LEU A 155 4.30 -6.30 10.59
CA LEU A 155 4.49 -5.28 11.63
C LEU A 155 3.59 -5.50 12.86
N GLU A 156 2.35 -5.98 12.66
CA GLU A 156 1.45 -6.34 13.77
C GLU A 156 2.04 -7.43 14.67
N ARG A 157 2.82 -8.35 14.11
CA ARG A 157 3.56 -9.37 14.88
C ARG A 157 4.72 -8.80 15.69
N HIS A 158 5.01 -7.51 15.62
CA HIS A 158 6.07 -6.83 16.39
C HIS A 158 5.54 -5.76 17.36
N LEU A 159 4.23 -5.75 17.62
CA LEU A 159 3.65 -4.85 18.64
C LEU A 159 4.26 -5.09 20.03
N GLN A 160 4.57 -6.35 20.38
CA GLN A 160 5.25 -6.69 21.64
C GLN A 160 6.70 -6.20 21.70
N ASP A 161 7.30 -5.89 20.56
CA ASP A 161 8.67 -5.36 20.45
C ASP A 161 8.68 -3.81 20.49
N ASN A 162 7.54 -3.19 20.82
CA ASN A 162 7.28 -1.75 20.73
C ASN A 162 7.55 -1.19 19.32
N VAL A 163 7.14 -1.91 18.27
CA VAL A 163 7.11 -1.40 16.90
C VAL A 163 5.67 -1.22 16.47
N TYR A 164 5.26 0.02 16.28
CA TYR A 164 3.89 0.38 15.94
C TYR A 164 3.85 0.97 14.54
N LEU A 165 2.97 0.44 13.69
CA LEU A 165 2.60 1.08 12.42
C LEU A 165 1.66 2.25 12.70
N ASN A 166 2.14 3.48 12.51
CA ASN A 166 1.37 4.69 12.79
C ASN A 166 0.57 5.17 11.57
N GLU A 167 1.14 5.03 10.37
CA GLU A 167 0.56 5.52 9.13
C GLU A 167 0.86 4.57 7.96
N THR A 168 -0.16 4.29 7.14
CA THR A 168 -0.01 3.69 5.81
C THR A 168 -0.54 4.68 4.79
N MET A 169 0.28 5.03 3.79
CA MET A 169 -0.10 5.97 2.72
C MET A 169 0.17 5.33 1.36
N VAL A 170 -0.50 5.87 0.34
CA VAL A 170 -0.27 5.51 -1.06
C VAL A 170 0.23 6.74 -1.81
N ALA A 171 1.36 6.58 -2.48
CA ALA A 171 1.94 7.60 -3.35
C ALA A 171 1.95 7.10 -4.81
N ARG A 172 2.35 7.99 -5.72
CA ARG A 172 2.72 7.62 -7.09
C ARG A 172 4.22 7.72 -7.33
N ALA A 173 4.74 6.80 -8.13
CA ALA A 173 6.05 6.91 -8.75
C ALA A 173 6.07 8.00 -9.85
N LEU A 174 7.26 8.52 -10.12
CA LEU A 174 7.58 9.29 -11.32
C LEU A 174 7.62 8.38 -12.55
N LEU A 175 7.37 8.98 -13.71
CA LEU A 175 7.54 8.33 -15.00
C LEU A 175 8.91 8.67 -15.62
N PRO A 176 9.58 7.70 -16.29
CA PRO A 176 9.20 6.28 -16.34
C PRO A 176 9.33 5.64 -14.94
N THR A 177 8.58 4.58 -14.65
CA THR A 177 8.62 3.86 -13.36
C THR A 177 9.89 3.01 -13.25
N THR A 178 11.04 3.67 -13.29
CA THR A 178 12.37 3.05 -13.17
C THR A 178 13.07 3.54 -11.90
N THR A 179 13.97 2.71 -11.38
CA THR A 179 14.81 3.04 -10.23
C THR A 179 15.57 4.34 -10.45
N GLU A 180 16.16 4.55 -11.64
CA GLU A 180 16.93 5.76 -11.97
C GLU A 180 16.10 7.06 -11.93
N ALA A 181 14.82 6.99 -12.31
CA ALA A 181 13.93 8.14 -12.24
C ALA A 181 13.49 8.41 -10.79
N ASN A 182 13.12 7.36 -10.07
CA ASN A 182 12.45 7.47 -8.77
C ASN A 182 13.42 7.62 -7.59
N LYS A 183 14.61 7.03 -7.66
CA LYS A 183 15.67 7.23 -6.66
C LYS A 183 16.01 8.71 -6.45
N LYS A 184 15.94 9.53 -7.51
CA LYS A 184 16.13 10.98 -7.41
C LYS A 184 15.05 11.67 -6.60
N ASP A 185 13.82 11.17 -6.64
CA ASP A 185 12.72 11.68 -5.81
C ASP A 185 12.90 11.26 -4.36
N LEU A 186 13.25 9.99 -4.12
CA LEU A 186 13.52 9.47 -2.78
C LEU A 186 14.72 10.15 -2.12
N GLN A 187 15.76 10.49 -2.89
CA GLN A 187 16.92 11.22 -2.39
C GLN A 187 16.55 12.60 -1.79
N ARG A 188 15.42 13.19 -2.17
CA ARG A 188 14.95 14.47 -1.58
C ARG A 188 14.48 14.33 -0.14
N LEU A 189 14.21 13.11 0.32
CA LEU A 189 13.76 12.82 1.69
C LEU A 189 14.91 12.79 2.71
N SER A 190 16.13 12.52 2.25
CA SER A 190 17.29 12.27 3.10
C SER A 190 18.49 13.10 2.66
N GLU A 191 19.21 13.67 3.62
CA GLU A 191 20.51 14.32 3.37
C GLU A 191 21.61 13.29 3.10
N THR A 192 21.41 12.05 3.54
CA THR A 192 22.32 10.92 3.26
C THR A 192 21.96 10.28 1.93
N ASP A 193 22.95 9.71 1.23
CA ASP A 193 22.70 8.94 0.00
C ASP A 193 21.68 7.82 0.26
N ILE A 194 20.52 7.94 -0.37
CA ILE A 194 19.40 7.04 -0.20
C ILE A 194 19.75 5.61 -0.67
N GLN A 195 20.76 5.45 -1.53
CA GLN A 195 21.24 4.12 -1.95
C GLN A 195 21.69 3.29 -0.75
N THR A 196 22.29 3.92 0.26
CA THR A 196 22.77 3.25 1.47
C THR A 196 21.63 2.76 2.37
N MET A 197 20.40 3.18 2.08
CA MET A 197 19.19 2.85 2.82
C MET A 197 18.28 1.85 2.08
N LYS A 198 18.77 1.22 1.00
CA LYS A 198 18.05 0.13 0.33
C LYS A 198 18.07 -1.13 1.21
N ILE A 199 16.90 -1.71 1.49
CA ILE A 199 16.75 -2.87 2.41
C ILE A 199 16.13 -4.11 1.76
N GLY A 200 15.67 -4.00 0.51
CA GLY A 200 15.06 -5.10 -0.25
C GLY A 200 15.13 -4.83 -1.75
N ASP A 201 15.07 -5.91 -2.53
CA ASP A 201 15.32 -5.89 -3.98
C ASP A 201 14.43 -6.87 -4.73
N LEU A 202 13.16 -6.48 -4.94
CA LEU A 202 12.21 -7.26 -5.73
C LEU A 202 12.53 -7.17 -7.23
N ASP A 203 13.01 -6.01 -7.69
CA ASP A 203 13.33 -5.78 -9.10
C ASP A 203 14.41 -6.75 -9.60
N THR A 204 15.52 -6.87 -8.86
CA THR A 204 16.58 -7.82 -9.23
C THR A 204 16.07 -9.26 -9.28
N LEU A 205 15.18 -9.65 -8.35
CA LEU A 205 14.54 -10.97 -8.43
C LEU A 205 13.72 -11.04 -9.73
N ALA A 206 12.84 -10.08 -9.99
CA ALA A 206 11.86 -10.09 -11.08
C ALA A 206 12.47 -10.28 -12.47
N HIS A 207 13.67 -9.73 -12.72
CA HIS A 207 14.40 -9.86 -14.00
C HIS A 207 15.17 -11.19 -14.16
N GLN A 208 15.28 -12.02 -13.11
CA GLN A 208 16.02 -13.29 -13.21
C GLN A 208 15.34 -14.27 -14.17
N SER A 209 16.12 -14.81 -15.12
CA SER A 209 15.66 -15.82 -16.06
C SER A 209 15.36 -17.19 -15.43
N THR A 210 15.83 -17.39 -14.19
CA THR A 210 15.59 -18.59 -13.38
C THR A 210 14.27 -18.55 -12.62
N ASN A 211 13.60 -17.40 -12.58
CA ASN A 211 12.28 -17.30 -11.98
C ASN A 211 11.28 -18.20 -12.69
N ARG A 212 10.45 -18.86 -11.90
CA ARG A 212 9.38 -19.72 -12.39
C ARG A 212 8.17 -19.52 -11.52
N TYR A 213 7.04 -19.18 -12.15
CA TYR A 213 5.76 -19.29 -11.48
C TYR A 213 5.52 -20.77 -11.09
N PRO A 214 5.03 -21.07 -9.87
CA PRO A 214 4.63 -20.15 -8.80
C PRO A 214 5.71 -19.79 -7.77
N ASP A 215 6.90 -20.41 -7.80
CA ASP A 215 7.99 -20.18 -6.83
C ASP A 215 8.41 -18.71 -6.72
N THR A 216 8.33 -17.94 -7.81
CA THR A 216 8.61 -16.50 -7.80
C THR A 216 7.83 -15.76 -6.70
N ILE A 217 6.54 -16.09 -6.50
CA ILE A 217 5.70 -15.43 -5.49
C ILE A 217 6.19 -15.74 -4.07
N ILE A 218 6.64 -16.98 -3.83
CA ILE A 218 7.23 -17.41 -2.56
C ILE A 218 8.54 -16.65 -2.31
N SER A 219 9.36 -16.52 -3.34
CA SER A 219 10.64 -15.81 -3.28
C SER A 219 10.45 -14.31 -3.03
N GLU A 220 9.47 -13.67 -3.67
CA GLU A 220 9.12 -12.27 -3.41
C GLU A 220 8.63 -12.06 -1.96
N MET A 221 7.72 -12.91 -1.46
CA MET A 221 7.25 -12.85 -0.07
C MET A 221 8.38 -12.97 0.93
N ARG A 222 9.38 -13.80 0.63
CA ARG A 222 10.58 -13.95 1.45
C ARG A 222 11.42 -12.68 1.47
N ILE A 223 11.66 -12.05 0.31
CA ILE A 223 12.41 -10.79 0.21
C ILE A 223 11.71 -9.67 1.00
N VAL A 224 10.40 -9.52 0.85
CA VAL A 224 9.63 -8.50 1.59
C VAL A 224 9.72 -8.75 3.08
N LYS A 225 9.50 -10.00 3.53
CA LYS A 225 9.59 -10.35 4.95
C LYS A 225 10.98 -10.08 5.52
N GLU A 226 12.03 -10.56 4.85
CA GLU A 226 13.42 -10.33 5.26
C GLU A 226 13.73 -8.83 5.34
N ALA A 227 13.27 -8.02 4.38
CA ALA A 227 13.46 -6.56 4.42
C ALA A 227 12.80 -5.91 5.64
N ILE A 228 11.54 -6.23 5.93
CA ILE A 228 10.83 -5.67 7.09
C ILE A 228 11.44 -6.15 8.41
N GLU A 229 11.76 -7.44 8.53
CA GLU A 229 12.40 -8.01 9.74
C GLU A 229 13.81 -7.44 9.97
N ASN A 230 14.54 -7.09 8.90
CA ASN A 230 15.82 -6.37 9.01
C ASN A 230 15.65 -4.95 9.58
N VAL A 231 14.61 -4.22 9.17
CA VAL A 231 14.28 -2.91 9.75
C VAL A 231 13.91 -3.05 11.22
N VAL A 232 13.07 -4.03 11.55
CA VAL A 232 12.62 -4.27 12.93
C VAL A 232 13.79 -4.71 13.83
N SER A 233 14.66 -5.60 13.38
CA SER A 233 15.80 -6.08 14.19
C SER A 233 16.87 -5.02 14.42
N THR A 234 16.97 -4.01 13.55
CA THR A 234 17.87 -2.86 13.71
C THR A 234 17.15 -1.64 14.31
N TYR A 235 15.88 -1.80 14.68
CA TYR A 235 15.04 -0.75 15.18
C TYR A 235 15.51 -0.26 16.55
N ALA A 236 15.89 1.02 16.62
CA ALA A 236 16.42 1.64 17.83
C ALA A 236 15.44 2.65 18.46
N GLY A 237 14.14 2.46 18.27
CA GLY A 237 13.10 3.34 18.78
C GLY A 237 12.89 4.64 17.98
N LYS A 238 13.58 4.78 16.84
CA LYS A 238 13.46 5.95 15.96
C LYS A 238 12.13 5.97 15.20
N LYS A 239 11.65 7.12 14.76
CA LYS A 239 10.55 7.15 13.78
C LYS A 239 11.09 6.93 12.37
N ILE A 240 10.55 5.94 11.67
CA ILE A 240 11.08 5.46 10.40
C ILE A 240 9.99 5.48 9.33
N ALA A 241 10.35 5.87 8.11
CA ALA A 241 9.53 5.63 6.93
C ALA A 241 10.13 4.55 6.05
N ILE A 242 9.32 3.56 5.68
CA ILE A 242 9.64 2.57 4.65
C ILE A 242 8.87 2.98 3.39
N VAL A 243 9.61 3.23 2.31
CA VAL A 243 9.07 3.73 1.04
C VAL A 243 9.48 2.81 -0.12
N SER A 244 9.01 3.13 -1.32
CA SER A 244 9.36 2.42 -2.55
C SER A 244 9.56 3.41 -3.69
N ASP A 245 10.35 2.99 -4.68
CA ASP A 245 10.64 3.74 -5.88
C ASP A 245 9.60 3.48 -6.98
N HIS A 246 9.25 2.23 -7.23
CA HIS A 246 8.18 1.78 -8.13
C HIS A 246 7.65 0.40 -7.72
N GLY A 247 6.56 -0.05 -8.32
CA GLY A 247 6.14 -1.45 -8.26
C GLY A 247 6.53 -2.24 -9.50
N LEU A 248 6.00 -3.46 -9.60
CA LEU A 248 6.28 -4.41 -10.68
C LEU A 248 4.98 -4.96 -11.26
N THR A 249 4.93 -5.11 -12.59
CA THR A 249 3.85 -5.85 -13.25
C THR A 249 4.32 -7.22 -13.72
N TYR A 250 3.58 -8.25 -13.32
CA TYR A 250 3.74 -9.62 -13.81
C TYR A 250 2.76 -9.99 -14.92
N LEU A 251 1.84 -9.09 -15.27
CA LEU A 251 0.79 -9.39 -16.24
C LEU A 251 1.20 -9.07 -17.69
N SER A 252 2.24 -8.26 -17.88
CA SER A 252 2.76 -7.99 -19.23
C SER A 252 3.36 -9.20 -19.94
N GLN A 253 3.94 -10.16 -19.21
CA GLN A 253 4.38 -11.44 -19.81
C GLN A 253 3.22 -12.26 -20.42
N LEU A 254 2.00 -12.00 -19.96
CA LEU A 254 0.78 -12.65 -20.46
C LEU A 254 0.16 -11.92 -21.65
N GLN A 255 0.77 -10.83 -22.10
CA GLN A 255 0.31 -10.04 -23.24
C GLN A 255 1.30 -10.07 -24.40
N ASP A 256 0.84 -9.70 -25.58
CA ASP A 256 1.69 -9.60 -26.77
C ASP A 256 2.41 -8.26 -26.82
N GLY A 257 3.57 -8.26 -27.47
CA GLY A 257 4.29 -7.05 -27.81
C GLY A 257 3.70 -6.38 -29.06
N LEU A 258 3.63 -5.05 -29.05
CA LEU A 258 3.10 -4.26 -30.16
C LEU A 258 4.07 -4.18 -31.34
N ASN A 259 5.36 -4.46 -31.13
CA ASN A 259 6.41 -4.39 -32.15
C ASN A 259 6.41 -3.04 -32.90
N LEU A 260 6.32 -1.92 -32.17
CA LEU A 260 6.27 -0.59 -32.77
C LEU A 260 7.53 -0.33 -33.62
N ALA A 261 7.32 0.00 -34.89
CA ALA A 261 8.40 0.31 -35.82
C ALA A 261 9.05 1.66 -35.48
N GLY A 262 10.38 1.73 -35.53
CA GLY A 262 11.14 2.95 -35.26
C GLY A 262 11.37 3.27 -33.78
N PHE A 263 10.97 2.36 -32.88
CA PHE A 263 11.22 2.45 -31.45
C PHE A 263 12.27 1.42 -31.01
N GLU A 264 13.23 1.86 -30.19
CA GLU A 264 14.16 0.99 -29.48
C GLU A 264 13.56 0.62 -28.12
N SER A 265 13.53 -0.67 -27.81
CA SER A 265 12.98 -1.20 -26.57
C SER A 265 13.87 -0.85 -25.38
N ASP A 266 13.26 -0.48 -24.27
CA ASP A 266 13.89 -0.38 -22.96
C ASP A 266 12.97 -1.06 -21.92
N HIS A 267 13.53 -1.65 -20.87
CA HIS A 267 12.77 -2.39 -19.84
C HIS A 267 11.69 -3.32 -20.43
N HIS A 268 12.09 -4.18 -21.39
CA HIS A 268 11.21 -5.09 -22.12
C HIS A 268 9.99 -4.42 -22.81
N GLY A 269 10.15 -3.16 -23.23
CA GLY A 269 9.15 -2.42 -23.98
C GLY A 269 8.08 -1.79 -23.09
N ARG A 270 8.26 -1.75 -21.78
CA ARG A 270 7.48 -0.85 -20.91
C ARG A 270 7.85 0.59 -21.15
N LEU A 271 9.11 0.80 -21.49
CA LEU A 271 9.67 2.05 -21.97
C LEU A 271 10.17 1.82 -23.40
N ALA A 272 10.08 2.83 -24.26
CA ALA A 272 10.73 2.78 -25.56
C ALA A 272 11.18 4.17 -26.00
N ILE A 273 12.24 4.21 -26.82
CA ILE A 273 12.81 5.45 -27.34
C ILE A 273 12.60 5.50 -28.86
N CYS A 274 11.90 6.52 -29.35
CA CYS A 274 11.75 6.74 -30.78
C CYS A 274 13.09 7.18 -31.40
N LYS A 275 13.59 6.40 -32.36
CA LYS A 275 14.85 6.68 -33.07
C LYS A 275 14.65 7.30 -34.44
N THR A 276 13.45 7.14 -35.01
CA THR A 276 13.15 7.58 -36.36
C THR A 276 11.78 8.24 -36.41
N GLY A 277 11.72 9.46 -36.95
CA GLY A 277 10.47 10.21 -37.08
C GLY A 277 10.12 11.03 -35.84
N LYS A 278 8.85 11.41 -35.74
CA LYS A 278 8.30 12.13 -34.57
C LYS A 278 7.33 11.22 -33.84
N VAL A 279 7.39 11.25 -32.51
CA VAL A 279 6.39 10.57 -31.68
C VAL A 279 5.05 11.28 -31.84
N THR A 280 3.99 10.50 -32.05
CA THR A 280 2.62 10.97 -32.13
C THR A 280 1.84 10.52 -30.91
N THR A 281 0.68 11.12 -30.66
CA THR A 281 -0.24 10.60 -29.64
C THR A 281 -0.74 9.22 -30.04
N ASP A 282 -0.78 8.28 -29.10
CA ASP A 282 -1.31 6.93 -29.27
C ASP A 282 -2.01 6.48 -27.98
N LYS A 283 -2.96 5.55 -28.09
CA LYS A 283 -3.67 4.99 -26.94
C LYS A 283 -2.85 3.96 -26.15
N ASN A 284 -1.75 3.47 -26.72
CA ASN A 284 -0.91 2.44 -26.11
C ASN A 284 0.23 3.02 -25.28
N TYR A 285 0.58 4.29 -25.45
CA TYR A 285 1.69 4.90 -24.73
C TYR A 285 1.48 6.38 -24.39
N LEU A 286 2.14 6.81 -23.32
CA LEU A 286 2.31 8.21 -22.95
C LEU A 286 3.67 8.71 -23.48
N VAL A 287 3.71 9.91 -24.04
CA VAL A 287 4.97 10.58 -24.42
C VAL A 287 5.50 11.37 -23.23
N LEU A 288 6.77 11.16 -22.87
CA LEU A 288 7.43 11.91 -21.80
C LEU A 288 7.89 13.30 -22.27
N ASP A 289 8.24 14.17 -21.31
CA ASP A 289 8.58 15.58 -21.55
C ASP A 289 9.75 15.79 -22.53
N ASN A 290 10.65 14.81 -22.67
CA ASN A 290 11.73 14.88 -23.65
C ASN A 290 11.27 14.70 -25.11
N GLY A 291 10.00 14.38 -25.33
CA GLY A 291 9.35 14.31 -26.65
C GLY A 291 9.72 13.10 -27.51
N ASN A 292 10.60 12.21 -27.04
CA ASN A 292 11.05 11.03 -27.80
C ASN A 292 10.91 9.71 -27.03
N THR A 293 10.73 9.76 -25.72
CA THR A 293 10.59 8.59 -24.87
C THR A 293 9.12 8.33 -24.57
N VAL A 294 8.70 7.07 -24.63
CA VAL A 294 7.30 6.67 -24.45
C VAL A 294 7.16 5.55 -23.42
N CYS A 295 6.15 5.65 -22.55
CA CYS A 295 5.83 4.64 -21.53
C CYS A 295 4.54 3.92 -21.89
N ALA A 296 4.52 2.59 -21.74
CA ALA A 296 3.35 1.76 -22.01
C ALA A 296 2.20 2.10 -21.06
N LEU A 297 1.04 2.47 -21.62
CA LEU A 297 -0.16 2.79 -20.84
C LEU A 297 -0.82 1.55 -20.25
N ASN A 298 -0.75 0.41 -20.92
CA ASN A 298 -1.41 -0.83 -20.52
C ASN A 298 -0.39 -1.98 -20.44
N HIS A 299 -0.84 -3.20 -20.15
CA HIS A 299 0.04 -4.36 -19.96
C HIS A 299 0.78 -4.83 -21.22
N LYS A 300 0.44 -4.36 -22.43
CA LYS A 300 1.21 -4.71 -23.63
C LYS A 300 2.57 -4.01 -23.61
N SER A 301 3.62 -4.71 -24.00
CA SER A 301 4.90 -4.06 -24.28
C SER A 301 4.83 -3.35 -25.63
N LEU A 302 5.49 -2.20 -25.72
CA LEU A 302 5.57 -1.39 -26.94
C LEU A 302 6.44 -2.04 -28.01
N CYS A 303 7.38 -2.88 -27.60
CA CYS A 303 8.29 -3.60 -28.50
C CYS A 303 8.01 -5.10 -28.46
N ASN A 304 9.02 -5.91 -28.17
CA ASN A 304 8.90 -7.36 -28.10
C ASN A 304 8.10 -7.79 -26.86
N LYS A 305 7.48 -8.97 -26.94
CA LYS A 305 6.79 -9.59 -25.80
C LYS A 305 7.74 -9.74 -24.60
N VAL A 306 7.23 -9.44 -23.41
CA VAL A 306 7.94 -9.67 -22.15
C VAL A 306 8.17 -11.19 -21.96
N PRO A 307 9.39 -11.64 -21.58
CA PRO A 307 9.64 -13.05 -21.31
C PRO A 307 8.72 -13.63 -20.25
N ARG A 308 8.41 -14.92 -20.38
CA ARG A 308 7.58 -15.62 -19.39
C ARG A 308 8.27 -15.64 -18.03
N ASP A 309 7.46 -15.61 -16.97
CA ASP A 309 7.85 -15.68 -15.55
C ASP A 309 8.64 -14.48 -15.02
N GLN A 310 8.74 -13.39 -15.80
CA GLN A 310 9.39 -12.15 -15.37
C GLN A 310 8.37 -11.09 -14.94
N GLY A 311 8.68 -10.43 -13.84
CA GLY A 311 8.08 -9.16 -13.46
C GLY A 311 8.94 -8.03 -14.04
N ILE A 312 8.31 -6.94 -14.44
CA ILE A 312 8.96 -5.85 -15.17
C ILE A 312 8.31 -4.52 -14.76
N HIS A 313 8.94 -3.42 -15.13
CA HIS A 313 8.52 -2.06 -14.77
C HIS A 313 8.92 -1.05 -15.86
N GLY A 314 8.66 0.23 -15.66
CA GLY A 314 8.97 1.33 -16.59
C GLY A 314 7.73 1.91 -17.29
N GLY A 315 6.58 1.26 -17.17
CA GLY A 315 5.31 1.67 -17.76
C GLY A 315 4.39 2.41 -16.78
N CYS A 316 3.11 2.43 -17.12
CA CYS A 316 2.08 3.23 -16.44
C CYS A 316 0.98 2.38 -15.79
N THR A 317 1.12 1.05 -15.67
CA THR A 317 0.05 0.27 -15.03
C THR A 317 -0.05 0.62 -13.55
N PRO A 318 -1.24 0.54 -12.93
CA PRO A 318 -1.40 1.03 -11.56
C PRO A 318 -0.49 0.32 -10.55
N GLU A 319 -0.19 -0.96 -10.73
CA GLU A 319 0.77 -1.72 -9.91
C GLU A 319 2.24 -1.31 -10.14
N GLU A 320 2.60 -0.75 -11.30
CA GLU A 320 3.94 -0.16 -11.51
C GLU A 320 4.03 1.22 -10.81
N VAL A 321 2.94 1.99 -10.86
CA VAL A 321 2.90 3.40 -10.45
C VAL A 321 2.62 3.60 -8.97
N LEU A 322 1.72 2.82 -8.38
CA LEU A 322 1.25 3.02 -7.01
C LEU A 322 2.22 2.35 -6.04
N VAL A 323 2.81 3.16 -5.17
CA VAL A 323 3.83 2.72 -4.20
C VAL A 323 3.37 2.97 -2.76
N PRO A 324 3.67 2.06 -1.82
CA PRO A 324 3.29 2.21 -0.43
C PRO A 324 4.28 3.07 0.35
N ILE A 325 3.78 3.70 1.41
CA ILE A 325 4.59 4.33 2.46
C ILE A 325 4.10 3.80 3.80
N PHE A 326 5.01 3.31 4.63
CA PHE A 326 4.75 2.92 6.00
C PHE A 326 5.53 3.81 6.94
N VAL A 327 4.86 4.41 7.93
CA VAL A 327 5.54 5.14 9.02
C VAL A 327 5.39 4.32 10.29
N ILE A 328 6.53 3.90 10.84
CA ILE A 328 6.61 3.13 12.08
C ILE A 328 7.33 3.91 13.17
N SER A 329 6.96 3.66 14.42
CA SER A 329 7.64 4.24 15.58
C SER A 329 7.51 3.36 16.83
N ASN A 330 8.05 3.83 17.95
CA ASN A 330 8.04 3.15 19.24
C ASN A 330 6.84 3.51 20.12
N SER A 331 5.91 4.29 19.59
CA SER A 331 4.71 4.72 20.32
C SER A 331 3.50 4.62 19.41
N PRO A 332 2.38 4.03 19.89
CA PRO A 332 1.16 3.90 19.09
C PRO A 332 0.57 5.27 18.70
N ASN A 333 0.78 6.29 19.53
CA ASN A 333 0.20 7.63 19.37
C ASN A 333 1.11 8.59 18.60
N ASN A 334 2.20 8.12 18.00
CA ASN A 334 3.14 8.95 17.25
C ASN A 334 2.68 9.18 15.80
N SER A 335 1.43 9.61 15.62
CA SER A 335 0.97 10.14 14.35
C SER A 335 1.46 11.58 14.19
N HIS A 336 1.58 12.11 12.96
CA HIS A 336 1.94 13.53 12.78
C HIS A 336 0.83 14.51 13.20
N TRP A 337 -0.38 14.02 13.47
CA TRP A 337 -1.44 14.81 14.07
C TRP A 337 -1.24 14.87 15.59
N SER A 338 -1.44 16.06 16.16
CA SER A 338 -1.50 16.23 17.62
C SER A 338 -2.72 17.04 17.97
N VAL A 339 -3.51 16.57 18.93
CA VAL A 339 -4.67 17.28 19.46
C VAL A 339 -4.36 17.78 20.86
N ILE A 340 -4.72 19.02 21.16
CA ILE A 340 -4.67 19.61 22.51
C ILE A 340 -6.04 20.21 22.79
N VAL A 341 -6.68 19.79 23.88
CA VAL A 341 -7.91 20.44 24.36
C VAL A 341 -7.55 21.75 25.04
N LEU A 342 -8.03 22.86 24.50
CA LEU A 342 -7.82 24.21 25.05
C LEU A 342 -8.88 24.59 26.09
N THR A 343 -10.04 23.93 26.06
CA THR A 343 -11.13 24.10 27.04
C THR A 343 -11.45 22.74 27.69
N PRO A 344 -10.59 22.26 28.61
CA PRO A 344 -10.84 21.00 29.31
C PRO A 344 -12.08 21.10 30.20
N GLU A 345 -12.44 22.30 30.65
CA GLU A 345 -13.69 22.60 31.34
C GLU A 345 -14.69 23.22 30.34
N VAL A 346 -15.82 22.55 30.11
CA VAL A 346 -16.84 22.93 29.13
C VAL A 346 -18.09 23.44 29.84
N SER A 347 -18.51 24.66 29.53
CA SER A 347 -19.70 25.25 30.17
C SER A 347 -20.99 24.59 29.67
N ALA A 348 -21.90 24.25 30.60
CA ALA A 348 -23.26 23.85 30.27
C ALA A 348 -24.03 24.90 29.44
N THR A 349 -23.72 26.19 29.64
CA THR A 349 -24.40 27.32 28.97
C THR A 349 -23.80 27.69 27.62
N ASP A 350 -22.56 27.27 27.34
CA ASP A 350 -21.92 27.37 26.03
C ASP A 350 -21.10 26.10 25.76
N PRO A 351 -21.76 24.99 25.37
CA PRO A 351 -21.18 23.64 25.38
C PRO A 351 -20.29 23.42 24.17
N LYS A 352 -19.23 24.23 24.01
CA LYS A 352 -18.29 24.13 22.89
C LYS A 352 -16.90 23.74 23.37
N VAL A 353 -16.23 22.90 22.59
CA VAL A 353 -14.85 22.48 22.83
C VAL A 353 -13.92 23.20 21.87
N ARG A 354 -12.88 23.83 22.42
CA ARG A 354 -11.76 24.37 21.67
C ARG A 354 -10.63 23.36 21.63
N LEU A 355 -10.15 23.10 20.43
CA LEU A 355 -9.03 22.20 20.16
C LEU A 355 -7.93 22.94 19.41
N LYS A 356 -6.68 22.62 19.71
CA LYS A 356 -5.55 22.87 18.82
C LYS A 356 -5.18 21.58 18.13
N ILE A 357 -5.33 21.51 16.81
CA ILE A 357 -5.04 20.33 16.00
C ILE A 357 -3.91 20.68 15.02
N LYS A 358 -2.74 20.07 15.23
CA LYS A 358 -1.59 20.21 14.34
C LYS A 358 -1.51 19.09 13.33
N GLY A 359 -0.75 19.33 12.25
CA GLY A 359 -0.48 18.31 11.24
C GLY A 359 -1.60 18.09 10.22
N LEU A 360 -2.71 18.85 10.30
CA LEU A 360 -3.78 18.78 9.29
C LEU A 360 -3.29 19.28 7.93
N ALA A 361 -3.55 18.51 6.88
CA ALA A 361 -3.43 18.97 5.51
C ALA A 361 -4.54 19.99 5.19
N THR A 362 -4.32 20.83 4.17
CA THR A 362 -5.30 21.87 3.75
C THR A 362 -6.67 21.31 3.38
N SER A 363 -6.75 20.03 2.98
CA SER A 363 -8.00 19.34 2.62
C SER A 363 -8.68 18.62 3.77
N ASP A 364 -8.05 18.56 4.94
CA ASP A 364 -8.59 17.80 6.07
C ASP A 364 -9.72 18.58 6.74
N THR A 365 -10.84 17.89 6.96
CA THR A 365 -11.98 18.41 7.71
C THR A 365 -12.08 17.64 9.02
N PRO A 366 -11.55 18.17 10.13
CA PRO A 366 -11.66 17.50 11.41
C PRO A 366 -13.08 17.61 11.97
N TYR A 367 -13.46 16.67 12.82
CA TYR A 367 -14.71 16.70 13.60
C TYR A 367 -14.53 15.95 14.91
N ILE A 368 -15.47 16.13 15.84
CA ILE A 368 -15.53 15.39 17.09
C ILE A 368 -16.64 14.35 17.01
N ILE A 369 -16.44 13.17 17.59
CA ILE A 369 -17.51 12.26 17.99
C ILE A 369 -17.66 12.34 19.51
N TYR A 370 -18.89 12.56 19.96
CA TYR A 370 -19.27 12.57 21.36
C TYR A 370 -20.62 11.86 21.48
N ARG A 371 -20.72 10.85 22.34
CA ARG A 371 -21.94 10.04 22.54
C ARG A 371 -22.52 9.53 21.21
N ASP A 372 -21.65 8.96 20.37
CA ASP A 372 -21.97 8.44 19.04
C ASP A 372 -22.51 9.47 18.03
N LYS A 373 -22.48 10.77 18.37
CA LYS A 373 -22.86 11.86 17.47
C LYS A 373 -21.65 12.63 16.98
N SER A 374 -21.67 13.00 15.70
CA SER A 374 -20.62 13.80 15.08
C SER A 374 -20.92 15.30 15.20
N TYR A 375 -19.92 16.06 15.65
CA TYR A 375 -19.95 17.51 15.82
C TYR A 375 -18.85 18.13 14.95
N SER A 376 -19.23 19.00 14.02
CA SER A 376 -18.25 19.67 13.15
C SER A 376 -17.35 20.63 13.92
N LEU A 377 -16.11 20.76 13.45
CA LEU A 377 -15.14 21.71 13.96
C LEU A 377 -14.98 22.88 12.98
N ASN A 378 -15.20 24.09 13.48
CA ASN A 378 -14.98 25.33 12.74
C ASN A 378 -13.59 25.86 13.05
N LYS A 379 -12.80 26.15 12.02
CA LYS A 379 -11.48 26.75 12.19
C LYS A 379 -11.62 28.20 12.67
N ILE A 380 -11.00 28.52 13.81
CA ILE A 380 -11.06 29.85 14.45
C ILE A 380 -9.70 30.54 14.55
N GLY A 381 -8.61 29.82 14.25
CA GLY A 381 -7.25 30.36 14.26
C GLY A 381 -6.26 29.49 13.50
N GLU A 382 -4.96 29.76 13.68
CA GLU A 382 -3.89 28.87 13.18
C GLU A 382 -3.87 27.60 14.03
N GLU A 383 -4.15 26.46 13.40
CA GLU A 383 -4.30 25.15 14.06
C GLU A 383 -5.40 25.08 15.13
N GLU A 384 -6.19 26.16 15.33
CA GLU A 384 -7.26 26.21 16.34
C GLU A 384 -8.65 26.02 15.74
N PHE A 385 -9.44 25.17 16.41
CA PHE A 385 -10.77 24.77 16.01
C PHE A 385 -11.74 24.83 17.19
N MET A 386 -13.00 25.11 16.89
CA MET A 386 -14.10 25.18 17.85
C MET A 386 -15.23 24.28 17.37
N SER A 387 -15.75 23.43 18.24
CA SER A 387 -16.92 22.62 17.91
C SER A 387 -18.18 23.47 17.73
N VAL A 388 -19.16 22.93 17.00
CA VAL A 388 -20.56 23.32 17.25
C VAL A 388 -20.96 22.91 18.68
N PRO A 389 -22.04 23.48 19.27
CA PRO A 389 -22.52 23.09 20.60
C PRO A 389 -22.74 21.56 20.72
N LEU A 390 -22.19 20.96 21.77
CA LEU A 390 -22.36 19.56 22.16
C LEU A 390 -23.65 19.39 22.97
N ASP A 391 -24.24 18.19 22.92
CA ASP A 391 -25.38 17.83 23.76
C ASP A 391 -24.89 17.42 25.16
N MET A 392 -24.87 18.36 26.11
CA MET A 392 -24.37 18.16 27.48
C MET A 392 -24.85 16.84 28.12
N ASP A 393 -23.91 16.14 28.75
CA ASP A 393 -24.17 14.98 29.60
C ASP A 393 -23.05 14.87 30.64
N GLU A 394 -23.37 15.11 31.92
CA GLU A 394 -22.38 15.11 33.01
C GLU A 394 -21.74 13.74 33.25
N SER A 395 -22.35 12.66 32.74
CA SER A 395 -21.82 11.30 32.88
C SER A 395 -20.80 10.91 31.80
N GLU A 396 -20.62 11.77 30.79
CA GLU A 396 -19.75 11.52 29.64
C GLU A 396 -18.66 12.59 29.57
N ASP A 397 -17.40 12.14 29.67
CA ASP A 397 -16.22 13.00 29.72
C ASP A 397 -15.24 12.76 28.55
N GLU A 398 -15.50 11.78 27.66
CA GLU A 398 -14.62 11.45 26.54
C GLU A 398 -15.15 11.99 25.21
N ILE A 399 -14.26 12.61 24.42
CA ILE A 399 -14.49 12.96 23.03
C ILE A 399 -13.45 12.28 22.13
N SER A 400 -13.89 11.79 20.97
CA SER A 400 -12.99 11.31 19.91
C SER A 400 -12.80 12.40 18.87
N VAL A 401 -11.56 12.70 18.50
CA VAL A 401 -11.25 13.67 17.44
C VAL A 401 -10.88 12.91 16.19
N CYS A 402 -11.54 13.22 15.08
CA CYS A 402 -11.45 12.47 13.84
C CYS A 402 -11.08 13.37 12.66
N VAL A 403 -10.38 12.79 11.68
CA VAL A 403 -10.10 13.38 10.35
C VAL A 403 -10.47 12.34 9.30
N GLY A 404 -11.46 12.66 8.46
CA GLY A 404 -12.03 11.68 7.54
C GLY A 404 -12.64 10.50 8.31
N SER A 405 -12.16 9.27 8.07
CA SER A 405 -12.60 8.06 8.77
C SER A 405 -11.67 7.63 9.91
N LYS A 406 -10.61 8.41 10.21
CA LYS A 406 -9.61 8.06 11.21
C LYS A 406 -9.87 8.84 12.50
N GLU A 407 -9.98 8.13 13.62
CA GLU A 407 -9.82 8.72 14.95
C GLU A 407 -8.33 9.06 15.14
N ILE A 408 -8.03 10.34 15.32
CA ILE A 408 -6.66 10.86 15.46
C ILE A 408 -6.27 11.09 16.93
N ASP A 409 -7.25 11.26 17.83
CA ASP A 409 -7.02 11.32 19.27
C ASP A 409 -8.31 11.05 20.06
N LYS A 410 -8.17 10.72 21.35
CA LYS A 410 -9.24 10.67 22.34
C LYS A 410 -8.88 11.60 23.50
N CYS A 411 -9.79 12.51 23.82
CA CYS A 411 -9.53 13.54 24.81
C CYS A 411 -10.62 13.58 25.88
N THR A 412 -10.23 13.96 27.10
CA THR A 412 -11.17 14.15 28.21
C THR A 412 -11.60 15.62 28.32
N ILE A 413 -12.89 15.85 28.59
CA ILE A 413 -13.53 17.12 28.91
C ILE A 413 -14.36 17.00 30.19
N HIS A 414 -14.55 18.10 30.92
CA HIS A 414 -15.32 18.12 32.16
C HIS A 414 -16.40 19.20 32.10
N TRP A 415 -17.64 18.83 32.42
CA TRP A 415 -18.77 19.76 32.39
C TRP A 415 -18.81 20.68 33.61
N GLN A 416 -18.91 21.99 33.36
CA GLN A 416 -19.21 22.98 34.38
C GLN A 416 -20.69 23.35 34.31
N VAL A 417 -21.44 22.79 35.25
CA VAL A 417 -22.85 23.11 35.49
C VAL A 417 -22.88 24.21 36.55
N GLY A 418 -23.61 25.29 36.29
CA GLY A 418 -23.71 26.40 37.23
C GLY A 418 -24.13 25.90 38.61
N ALA A 419 -23.57 26.48 39.67
CA ALA A 419 -23.87 26.12 41.05
C ALA A 419 -25.39 26.08 41.28
N THR A 420 -25.90 24.99 41.84
CA THR A 420 -27.21 24.97 42.49
C THR A 420 -27.20 26.05 43.57
N GLU A 421 -27.97 27.13 43.36
CA GLU A 421 -28.34 28.01 44.46
C GLU A 421 -29.11 27.16 45.48
N GLU A 422 -28.50 26.90 46.63
CA GLU A 422 -29.27 26.47 47.80
C GLU A 422 -30.21 27.64 48.14
N ASP A 423 -31.51 27.41 47.99
CA ASP A 423 -32.54 28.37 48.37
C ASP A 423 -32.47 28.59 49.89
N LEU A 424 -31.84 29.70 50.30
CA LEU A 424 -31.65 30.09 51.69
C LEU A 424 -32.93 30.69 52.32
N PHE A 425 -34.10 30.51 51.71
CA PHE A 425 -35.37 31.09 52.15
C PHE A 425 -36.53 30.11 52.37
N ASP A 426 -36.27 28.83 52.60
CA ASP A 426 -37.26 27.94 53.21
C ASP A 426 -37.24 28.09 54.76
N PHE A 427 -38.02 29.06 55.27
CA PHE A 427 -38.39 29.20 56.69
C PHE A 427 -39.89 29.01 56.91
#